data_AF-B3G141-F1
#
_entry.id   AF-B3G141-F1
#
_cell.length_a   1.000
_cell.length_b   1.000
_cell.length_c   1.000
_cell.angle_alpha   90.00
_cell.angle_beta   90.00
_cell.angle_gamma   90.00
#
_symmetry.space_group_name_H-M   'P 1'
#
loop_
_entity.id
_entity.type
_entity.pdbx_description
1 polymer ?
#
loop_
_entity_poly.entity_id
_entity_poly.type
_entity_poly.pdbx_seq_one_letter_code
_entity_poly.pdbx_strand_id
1 'polypeptide(L)'
;MGDRIRQIRGGLGVGEFAERLGVNRKTVARWESNEALPDGASLLTLHSCFGADPGWILTGGGAQPGPAELAPDERILLDNYRHSPPDAQAALKATSDAFARRTGKKAG
;
A
#
# COMPACT_ATOMS: atom_id res chain seq x y z
N MET A 1 10.08 2.09 -10.67
CA MET A 1 10.21 1.13 -9.55
C MET A 1 10.69 1.84 -8.29
N GLY A 2 11.74 2.64 -8.38
CA GLY A 2 12.34 3.33 -7.24
C GLY A 2 11.36 4.16 -6.41
N ASP A 3 10.40 4.84 -7.02
CA ASP A 3 9.36 5.59 -6.29
C ASP A 3 8.41 4.67 -5.51
N ARG A 4 8.15 3.47 -6.01
CA ARG A 4 7.38 2.44 -5.29
C ARG A 4 8.14 1.94 -4.07
N ILE A 5 9.46 1.80 -4.17
CA ILE A 5 10.31 1.44 -3.03
C ILE A 5 10.37 2.60 -2.01
N ARG A 6 10.45 3.86 -2.48
CA ARG A 6 10.29 5.03 -1.59
C ARG A 6 8.94 5.04 -0.88
N GLN A 7 7.88 4.67 -1.59
CA GLN A 7 6.53 4.57 -1.01
C GLN A 7 6.46 3.48 0.06
N ILE A 8 7.07 2.31 -0.18
CA ILE A 8 7.16 1.22 0.82
C ILE A 8 7.96 1.66 2.03
N ARG A 9 9.10 2.35 1.82
CA ARG A 9 9.90 2.91 2.91
C ARG A 9 9.11 3.93 3.73
N GLY A 10 8.25 4.71 3.07
CA GLY A 10 7.40 5.71 3.72
C GLY A 10 8.24 6.73 4.49
N GLY A 11 7.91 6.92 5.77
CA GLY A 11 8.61 7.85 6.66
C GLY A 11 9.95 7.35 7.21
N LEU A 12 10.31 6.08 6.98
CA LEU A 12 11.55 5.53 7.52
C LEU A 12 12.78 6.14 6.84
N GLY A 13 13.86 6.31 7.62
CA GLY A 13 15.16 6.67 7.07
C GLY A 13 15.73 5.55 6.20
N VAL A 14 16.55 5.89 5.18
CA VAL A 14 17.15 4.89 4.28
C VAL A 14 18.01 3.86 5.03
N GLY A 15 18.68 4.27 6.11
CA GLY A 15 19.47 3.36 6.95
C GLY A 15 18.60 2.36 7.70
N GLU A 16 17.58 2.85 8.41
CA GLU A 16 16.63 2.00 9.14
C GLU A 16 15.90 1.02 8.22
N PHE A 17 15.50 1.49 7.04
CA PHE A 17 14.86 0.63 6.04
C PHE A 17 15.80 -0.47 5.53
N ALA A 18 17.08 -0.13 5.30
CA ALA A 18 18.08 -1.10 4.89
C ALA A 18 18.37 -2.15 5.97
N GLU A 19 18.44 -1.73 7.24
CA GLU A 19 18.60 -2.63 8.39
C GLU A 19 17.45 -3.63 8.49
N ARG A 20 16.20 -3.17 8.37
CA ARG A 20 15.02 -4.06 8.38
C ARG A 20 15.02 -5.07 7.23
N LEU A 21 15.61 -4.70 6.09
CA LEU A 21 15.74 -5.56 4.92
C LEU A 21 16.99 -6.45 4.95
N GLY A 22 17.90 -6.26 5.92
CA GLY A 22 19.17 -6.98 5.98
C GLY A 22 20.14 -6.63 4.85
N VAL A 23 20.04 -5.44 4.26
CA VAL A 23 20.88 -4.98 3.15
C VAL A 23 21.66 -3.71 3.50
N ASN A 24 22.62 -3.34 2.65
CA ASN A 24 23.36 -2.09 2.84
C ASN A 24 22.49 -0.88 2.43
N ARG A 25 22.64 0.24 3.15
CA ARG A 25 22.04 1.55 2.81
C ARG A 25 22.25 1.95 1.35
N LYS A 26 23.45 1.70 0.79
CA LYS A 26 23.76 2.02 -0.63
C LYS A 26 22.92 1.19 -1.60
N THR A 27 22.60 -0.06 -1.24
CA THR A 27 21.75 -0.94 -2.04
C THR A 27 20.34 -0.35 -2.17
N VAL A 28 19.74 0.06 -1.05
CA VAL A 28 18.43 0.74 -1.04
C VAL A 28 18.47 2.02 -1.87
N ALA A 29 19.50 2.85 -1.70
CA ALA A 29 19.62 4.10 -2.46
C ALA A 29 19.63 3.86 -3.99
N ARG A 30 20.35 2.83 -4.45
CA ARG A 30 20.39 2.44 -5.87
C ARG A 30 19.05 1.90 -6.38
N TRP A 31 18.30 1.17 -5.54
CA TRP A 31 16.96 0.73 -5.90
C TRP A 31 16.01 1.92 -6.05
N GLU A 32 16.06 2.87 -5.13
CA GLU A 32 15.23 4.08 -5.17
C GLU A 32 15.59 4.97 -6.37
N SER A 33 16.86 5.05 -6.79
CA SER A 33 17.25 5.77 -8.01
C SER A 33 17.00 4.99 -9.31
N ASN A 34 16.50 3.75 -9.24
CA ASN A 34 16.38 2.82 -10.38
C ASN A 34 17.74 2.45 -11.02
N GLU A 35 18.87 2.63 -10.33
CA GLU A 35 20.20 2.21 -10.80
C GLU A 35 20.45 0.71 -10.64
N ALA A 36 19.65 0.03 -9.84
CA ALA A 36 19.70 -1.41 -9.64
C ALA A 36 18.30 -1.95 -9.36
N LEU A 37 18.09 -3.22 -9.68
CA LEU A 37 16.88 -3.96 -9.29
C LEU A 37 17.13 -4.71 -7.97
N PRO A 38 16.12 -4.86 -7.10
CA PRO A 38 16.16 -5.82 -6.00
C PRO A 38 16.25 -7.23 -6.57
N ASP A 39 17.05 -8.08 -5.93
CA ASP A 39 17.06 -9.51 -6.25
C ASP A 39 15.85 -10.22 -5.65
N GLY A 40 15.68 -11.51 -5.99
CA GLY A 40 14.54 -12.30 -5.52
C GLY A 40 14.46 -12.38 -3.99
N ALA A 41 15.59 -12.51 -3.30
CA ALA A 41 15.63 -12.54 -1.84
C ALA A 41 15.14 -11.22 -1.24
N SER A 42 15.63 -10.09 -1.77
CA SER A 42 15.22 -8.74 -1.34
C SER A 42 13.73 -8.49 -1.58
N LEU A 43 13.17 -8.97 -2.69
CA LEU A 43 11.74 -8.86 -2.98
C LEU A 43 10.90 -9.66 -1.97
N LEU A 44 11.32 -10.86 -1.58
CA LEU A 44 10.64 -11.66 -0.56
C LEU A 44 10.72 -10.99 0.82
N THR A 45 11.85 -10.37 1.16
CA THR A 45 11.98 -9.60 2.41
C THR A 45 11.10 -8.35 2.39
N LEU A 46 11.06 -7.62 1.28
CA LEU A 46 10.13 -6.48 1.11
C LEU A 46 8.67 -6.92 1.28
N HIS A 47 8.29 -8.06 0.73
CA HIS A 47 6.96 -8.63 0.92
C HIS A 47 6.69 -8.99 2.39
N SER A 48 7.61 -9.72 3.02
CA SER A 48 7.42 -10.23 4.38
C SER A 48 7.43 -9.12 5.44
N CYS A 49 8.30 -8.13 5.29
CA CYS A 49 8.46 -7.04 6.27
C CYS A 49 7.47 -5.89 6.06
N PHE A 50 7.02 -5.65 4.82
CA PHE A 50 6.23 -4.45 4.47
C PHE A 50 4.95 -4.76 3.69
N GLY A 51 4.60 -6.03 3.47
CA GLY A 51 3.40 -6.44 2.73
C GLY A 51 3.45 -6.06 1.24
N ALA A 52 4.61 -5.73 0.71
CA ALA A 52 4.74 -5.24 -0.66
C ALA A 52 4.77 -6.38 -1.68
N ASP A 53 3.80 -6.42 -2.58
CA ASP A 53 3.74 -7.44 -3.64
C ASP A 53 4.92 -7.28 -4.63
N PRO A 54 5.72 -8.34 -4.88
CA PRO A 54 6.83 -8.28 -5.83
C PRO A 54 6.41 -7.90 -7.25
N GLY A 55 5.22 -8.33 -7.70
CA GLY A 55 4.68 -7.97 -9.01
C GLY A 55 4.42 -6.47 -9.13
N TRP A 56 3.80 -5.88 -8.12
CA TRP A 56 3.58 -4.44 -8.04
C TRP A 56 4.89 -3.67 -7.93
N ILE A 57 5.86 -4.14 -7.13
CA ILE A 57 7.18 -3.49 -7.03
C ILE A 57 7.83 -3.39 -8.40
N LEU A 58 7.91 -4.50 -9.14
CA LEU A 58 8.63 -4.58 -10.41
C LEU A 58 7.89 -3.89 -11.55
N THR A 59 6.59 -4.16 -11.71
CA THR A 59 5.83 -3.75 -12.89
C THR A 59 4.92 -2.56 -12.64
N GLY A 60 4.45 -2.40 -11.41
CA GLY A 60 3.37 -1.46 -11.07
C GLY A 60 1.97 -1.99 -11.36
N GLY A 61 1.85 -3.15 -11.99
CA GLY A 61 0.62 -3.93 -12.07
C GLY A 61 0.52 -4.87 -10.87
N GLY A 62 -0.68 -5.04 -10.32
CA GLY A 62 -0.93 -5.87 -9.13
C GLY A 62 -1.47 -5.06 -7.94
N ALA A 63 -1.66 -5.73 -6.81
CA ALA A 63 -2.13 -5.10 -5.58
C ALA A 63 -1.04 -4.20 -4.99
N GLN A 64 -1.36 -2.93 -4.78
CA GLN A 64 -0.48 -1.99 -4.11
C GLN A 64 -0.21 -2.43 -2.66
N PRO A 65 0.98 -2.18 -2.08
CA PRO A 65 1.18 -2.30 -0.63
C PRO A 65 0.16 -1.41 0.09
N GLY A 66 -0.68 -2.07 0.86
CA GLY A 66 -1.68 -1.52 1.76
C GLY A 66 -1.79 -2.46 2.96
N PRO A 67 -2.48 -2.05 4.04
CA PRO A 67 -2.61 -2.88 5.23
C PRO A 67 -3.09 -4.28 4.85
N ALA A 68 -2.30 -5.27 5.26
CA ALA A 68 -2.64 -6.67 5.13
C ALA A 68 -4.00 -6.91 5.77
N GLU A 69 -4.92 -7.44 4.97
CA GLU A 69 -6.28 -7.83 5.36
C GLU A 69 -7.12 -6.66 5.91
N LEU A 70 -8.18 -6.31 5.18
CA LEU A 70 -9.22 -5.40 5.67
C LEU A 70 -9.56 -5.75 7.12
N ALA A 71 -9.69 -4.75 8.00
CA ALA A 71 -10.14 -4.97 9.36
C ALA A 71 -11.47 -5.75 9.34
N PRO A 72 -11.82 -6.56 10.35
CA PRO A 72 -13.03 -7.37 10.34
C PRO A 72 -14.28 -6.59 9.92
N ASP A 73 -14.42 -5.37 10.44
CA ASP A 73 -15.55 -4.50 10.13
C ASP A 73 -15.51 -3.99 8.68
N GLU A 74 -14.33 -3.71 8.12
CA GLU A 74 -14.17 -3.33 6.72
C GLU A 74 -14.50 -4.48 5.77
N ARG A 75 -14.16 -5.73 6.15
CA ARG A 75 -14.55 -6.94 5.40
C ARG A 75 -16.05 -7.12 5.40
N ILE A 76 -16.69 -6.97 6.55
CA ILE A 76 -18.14 -7.08 6.70
C ILE A 76 -18.84 -5.99 5.86
N LEU A 77 -18.35 -4.76 5.91
CA LEU A 77 -18.89 -3.66 5.07
C LEU A 77 -18.78 -3.99 3.57
N LEU A 78 -17.64 -4.52 3.13
CA LEU A 78 -17.44 -4.92 1.74
C LEU A 78 -18.32 -6.10 1.32
N ASP A 79 -18.49 -7.09 2.19
CA ASP A 79 -19.34 -8.26 1.95
C ASP A 79 -20.81 -7.86 1.82
N ASN A 80 -21.30 -7.07 2.78
CA ASN A 80 -22.66 -6.52 2.75
C ASN A 80 -22.92 -5.70 1.48
N TYR A 81 -21.95 -4.86 1.08
CA TYR A 81 -22.04 -4.09 -0.15
C TYR A 81 -22.20 -5.01 -1.38
N ARG A 82 -21.37 -6.05 -1.51
CA ARG A 82 -21.39 -6.97 -2.66
C ARG A 82 -22.69 -7.75 -2.79
N HIS A 83 -23.31 -8.12 -1.68
CA HIS A 83 -24.57 -8.88 -1.64
C HIS A 83 -25.83 -8.02 -1.64
N SER A 84 -25.69 -6.69 -1.62
CA SER A 84 -26.84 -5.79 -1.64
C SER A 84 -27.32 -5.47 -3.07
N PRO A 85 -28.63 -5.21 -3.27
CA PRO A 85 -29.17 -4.85 -4.58
C PRO A 85 -28.62 -3.49 -5.08
N PRO A 86 -28.70 -3.21 -6.40
CA PRO A 86 -28.04 -2.05 -6.99
C PRO A 86 -28.41 -0.68 -6.38
N ASP A 87 -29.67 -0.51 -5.97
CA ASP A 87 -30.17 0.68 -5.29
C ASP A 87 -29.56 0.87 -3.90
N ALA A 88 -29.46 -0.21 -3.12
CA ALA A 88 -28.81 -0.21 -1.81
C ALA A 88 -27.29 0.05 -1.93
N GLN A 89 -26.62 -0.52 -2.93
CA GLN A 89 -25.22 -0.21 -3.24
C GLN A 89 -25.02 1.28 -3.55
N ALA A 90 -25.91 1.87 -4.36
CA ALA A 90 -25.86 3.29 -4.69
C ALA A 90 -26.04 4.18 -3.44
N ALA A 91 -26.98 3.82 -2.55
CA ALA A 91 -27.20 4.53 -1.29
C ALA A 91 -25.98 4.45 -0.34
N LEU A 92 -25.37 3.27 -0.22
CA LEU A 92 -24.15 3.07 0.57
C LEU A 92 -22.98 3.92 0.05
N LYS A 93 -22.76 3.95 -1.26
CA LYS A 93 -21.74 4.82 -1.88
C LYS A 93 -22.01 6.30 -1.61
N ALA A 94 -23.24 6.76 -1.86
CA ALA A 94 -23.61 8.17 -1.67
C ALA A 94 -23.41 8.62 -0.21
N THR A 95 -23.74 7.74 0.75
CA THR A 95 -23.57 7.99 2.17
C THR A 95 -22.10 8.04 2.57
N SER A 96 -21.29 7.08 2.11
CA SER A 96 -19.84 7.07 2.30
C SER A 96 -19.19 8.34 1.75
N ASP A 97 -19.55 8.75 0.53
CA ASP A 97 -19.05 9.96 -0.11
C ASP A 97 -19.43 11.23 0.67
N ALA A 98 -20.67 11.31 1.16
CA ALA A 98 -21.14 12.44 1.97
C ALA A 98 -20.34 12.57 3.27
N PHE A 99 -20.03 11.45 3.93
CA PHE A 99 -19.21 11.45 5.14
C PHE A 99 -17.73 11.80 4.85
N ALA A 100 -17.15 11.26 3.79
CA ALA A 100 -15.78 11.57 3.39
C ALA A 100 -15.57 13.05 3.03
N ARG A 101 -16.56 13.69 2.41
CA ARG A 101 -16.51 15.13 2.08
C ARG A 101 -16.66 16.02 3.32
N ARG A 102 -17.42 15.58 4.33
CA ARG A 102 -17.61 16.33 5.58
C ARG A 102 -16.34 16.37 6.43
N THR A 103 -15.54 15.31 6.45
CA THR A 103 -14.29 15.28 7.20
C THR A 103 -13.18 16.13 6.57
N GLY A 104 -13.25 16.41 5.26
CA GLY A 104 -12.33 17.30 4.55
C GLY A 104 -12.60 18.80 4.72
N LYS A 105 -13.78 19.21 5.20
CA LYS A 105 -14.15 20.62 5.39
C LYS A 105 -13.92 21.05 6.85
N LYS A 106 -12.66 21.17 7.26
CA LYS A 106 -12.33 22.00 8.43
C LYS A 106 -12.47 23.48 8.04
N ALA A 107 -13.24 24.18 8.88
CA ALA A 107 -13.58 25.59 8.78
C ALA A 107 -12.33 26.48 8.68
N GLY A 108 -12.38 27.43 7.74
CA GLY A 108 -11.67 28.71 7.85
C GLY A 108 -12.55 29.72 8.55
#